data_AF-D3BPM5-F1
#
_entry.id   AF-D3BPM5-F1
#
_cell.length_a   1.000
_cell.length_b   1.000
_cell.length_c   1.000
_cell.angle_alpha   90.00
_cell.angle_beta   90.00
_cell.angle_gamma   90.00
#
_symmetry.space_group_name_H-M   'P 1'
#
loop_
_entity.id
_entity.type
_entity.pdbx_description
1 polymer ?
#
loop_
_entity_poly.entity_id
_entity_poly.type
_entity_poly.pdbx_seq_one_letter_code
_entity_poly.pdbx_strand_id
1 'polypeptide(L)'
;MLKYFVFLFFLILLVRSSPITQGLWIYHQDSSDCSAPVVAGLSMENGVLNTFDAKNPSNTFIVNATQNQDGTYSGLGTVYNSNTNRIVSYIKISVALSNSYAFVATYYTSWNPPYPGSEFYYSLLSCNSTSLLI
;
A
#
# COMPACT_ATOMS: atom_id res chain seq x y z
N MET A 1 -6.47 -4.53 -42.72
CA MET A 1 -6.58 -5.02 -41.33
C MET A 1 -5.38 -4.65 -40.45
N LEU A 2 -4.18 -4.40 -41.01
CA LEU A 2 -2.99 -3.95 -40.26
C LEU A 2 -3.16 -2.58 -39.54
N LYS A 3 -3.98 -1.68 -40.08
CA LYS A 3 -4.20 -0.32 -39.53
C LYS A 3 -4.84 -0.30 -38.14
N TYR A 4 -5.67 -1.29 -37.80
CA TYR A 4 -6.31 -1.38 -36.47
C TYR A 4 -5.39 -2.03 -35.42
N PHE A 5 -4.43 -2.85 -35.85
CA PHE A 5 -3.45 -3.47 -34.95
C PHE A 5 -2.46 -2.45 -34.38
N VAL A 6 -2.05 -1.45 -35.17
CA VAL A 6 -1.13 -0.39 -34.71
C VAL A 6 -1.79 0.50 -33.65
N PHE A 7 -3.09 0.76 -33.77
CA PHE A 7 -3.85 1.56 -32.79
C PHE A 7 -4.05 0.82 -31.46
N LEU A 8 -4.27 -0.50 -31.49
CA LEU A 8 -4.40 -1.32 -30.28
C LEU A 8 -3.06 -1.42 -29.51
N PHE A 9 -1.94 -1.51 -30.23
CA PHE A 9 -0.60 -1.60 -29.64
C PHE A 9 -0.19 -0.30 -28.92
N PHE A 10 -0.57 0.87 -29.45
CA PHE A 10 -0.33 2.16 -28.81
C PHE A 10 -1.21 2.39 -27.57
N LEU A 11 -2.41 1.79 -27.51
CA LEU A 11 -3.30 1.90 -26.35
C LEU A 11 -2.79 1.07 -25.14
N ILE A 12 -2.17 -0.10 -25.40
CA ILE A 12 -1.65 -0.98 -24.34
C ILE A 12 -0.36 -0.40 -23.71
N LEU A 13 0.40 0.40 -24.46
CA LEU A 13 1.63 1.05 -23.98
C LEU A 13 1.40 2.29 -23.09
N LEU A 14 0.14 2.72 -22.89
CA LEU A 14 -0.20 3.95 -22.17
C LEU A 14 -0.82 3.73 -20.79
N VAL A 15 -0.92 2.50 -20.30
CA VAL A 15 -1.23 2.25 -18.88
C VAL A 15 0.02 2.55 -18.06
N ARG A 16 0.41 3.82 -17.99
CA ARG A 16 1.34 4.27 -16.95
C ARG A 16 0.56 4.24 -15.65
N SER A 17 0.84 3.26 -14.80
CA SER A 17 0.42 3.35 -13.40
C SER A 17 1.02 4.64 -12.85
N SER A 18 0.20 5.59 -12.45
CA SER A 18 0.69 6.77 -11.75
C SER A 18 1.41 6.29 -10.48
N PRO A 19 2.66 6.71 -10.24
CA PRO A 19 3.38 6.30 -9.06
C PRO A 19 2.64 6.79 -7.82
N ILE A 20 2.59 5.95 -6.79
CA ILE A 20 1.98 6.30 -5.51
C ILE A 20 2.67 7.54 -4.91
N THR A 21 1.87 8.47 -4.37
CA THR A 21 2.40 9.71 -3.79
C THR A 21 2.95 9.46 -2.38
N GLN A 22 4.20 9.85 -2.13
CA GLN A 22 4.78 9.82 -0.78
C GLN A 22 4.17 10.91 0.13
N GLY A 23 4.08 10.62 1.42
CA GLY A 23 3.57 11.58 2.40
C GLY A 23 2.87 10.91 3.57
N LEU A 24 1.94 11.64 4.19
CA LEU A 24 1.07 11.14 5.24
C LEU A 24 -0.24 10.67 4.63
N TRP A 25 -0.69 9.52 5.12
CA TRP A 25 -1.89 8.82 4.70
C TRP A 25 -2.75 8.54 5.92
N ILE A 26 -4.05 8.51 5.75
CA ILE A 26 -4.98 8.01 6.76
C ILE A 26 -5.43 6.63 6.32
N TYR A 27 -5.50 5.67 7.25
CA TYR A 27 -6.15 4.40 6.97
C TYR A 27 -7.30 4.06 7.90
N HIS A 28 -8.26 3.32 7.34
CA HIS A 28 -9.44 2.80 8.01
C HIS A 28 -9.51 1.29 7.81
N GLN A 29 -9.91 0.55 8.84
CA GLN A 29 -10.22 -0.87 8.74
C GLN A 29 -11.70 -1.05 8.39
N ASP A 30 -11.98 -1.91 7.42
CA ASP A 30 -13.32 -2.09 6.82
C ASP A 30 -14.40 -2.63 7.77
N SER A 31 -14.05 -3.00 9.01
CA SER A 31 -14.95 -3.74 9.90
C SER A 31 -15.54 -2.94 11.07
N SER A 32 -15.30 -1.63 11.15
CA SER A 32 -15.97 -0.79 12.15
C SER A 32 -16.05 0.66 11.66
N ASP A 33 -17.25 1.08 11.28
CA ASP A 33 -17.58 2.41 10.73
C ASP A 33 -17.25 3.63 11.64
N CYS A 34 -16.48 3.47 12.71
CA CYS A 34 -16.14 4.52 13.68
C CYS A 34 -14.74 4.36 14.32
N SER A 35 -13.85 3.49 13.82
CA SER A 35 -12.49 3.44 14.37
C SER A 35 -11.75 4.75 14.10
N ALA A 36 -11.05 5.28 15.11
CA ALA A 36 -10.28 6.50 14.96
C ALA A 36 -9.28 6.38 13.79
N PRO A 37 -9.22 7.35 12.87
CA PRO A 37 -8.30 7.31 11.75
C PRO A 37 -6.86 7.24 12.26
N VAL A 38 -6.08 6.31 11.72
CA VAL A 38 -4.65 6.21 12.01
C VAL A 38 -3.87 6.90 10.90
N VAL A 39 -2.95 7.77 11.29
CA VAL A 39 -2.05 8.45 10.35
C VAL A 39 -0.81 7.60 10.14
N ALA A 40 -0.60 7.17 8.90
CA ALA A 40 0.58 6.44 8.47
C ALA A 40 1.47 7.31 7.58
N GLY A 41 2.77 7.28 7.79
CA GLY A 41 3.73 7.72 6.79
C GLY A 41 3.85 6.67 5.69
N LEU A 42 4.01 7.12 4.44
CA LEU A 42 4.34 6.27 3.30
C LEU A 42 5.66 6.74 2.70
N SER A 43 6.61 5.82 2.61
CA SER A 43 7.87 6.01 1.91
C SER A 43 7.97 5.09 0.70
N MET A 44 8.73 5.55 -0.29
CA MET A 44 9.05 4.81 -1.50
C MET A 44 10.54 4.98 -1.77
N GLU A 45 11.32 3.95 -1.49
CA GLU A 45 12.78 3.94 -1.71
C GLU A 45 13.10 2.83 -2.70
N ASN A 46 13.79 3.16 -3.80
CA ASN A 46 14.15 2.19 -4.84
C ASN A 46 12.96 1.35 -5.37
N GLY A 47 11.77 1.95 -5.46
CA GLY A 47 10.55 1.26 -5.90
C GLY A 47 9.91 0.33 -4.84
N VAL A 48 10.42 0.36 -3.61
CA VAL A 48 9.88 -0.39 -2.47
C VAL A 48 9.01 0.53 -1.62
N LEU A 49 7.73 0.21 -1.56
CA LEU A 49 6.73 0.88 -0.73
C LEU A 49 6.78 0.33 0.69
N ASN A 50 6.85 1.24 1.66
CA ASN A 50 6.69 0.95 3.07
C ASN A 50 5.71 1.95 3.71
N THR A 51 4.97 1.49 4.71
CA THR A 51 4.15 2.35 5.55
C THR A 51 4.42 2.12 7.03
N PHE A 52 4.32 3.18 7.82
CA PHE A 52 4.65 3.19 9.24
C PHE A 52 3.78 4.19 10.00
N ASP A 53 3.63 4.03 11.31
CA ASP A 53 2.91 4.98 12.17
C ASP A 53 3.65 6.33 12.15
N ALA A 54 2.93 7.40 11.81
CA ALA A 54 3.52 8.74 11.73
C ALA A 54 4.07 9.24 13.08
N LYS A 55 3.56 8.74 14.21
CA LYS A 55 4.03 9.07 15.56
C LYS A 55 5.16 8.18 16.03
N ASN A 56 5.21 6.94 15.56
CA ASN A 56 6.25 5.98 15.92
C ASN A 56 6.68 5.16 14.70
N PRO A 57 7.67 5.62 13.92
CA PRO A 57 8.12 4.95 12.69
C PRO A 57 8.63 3.51 12.88
N SER A 58 8.92 3.09 14.12
CA SER A 58 9.26 1.69 14.42
C SER A 58 8.06 0.75 14.27
N ASN A 59 6.83 1.30 14.30
CA ASN A 59 5.61 0.57 14.03
C ASN A 59 5.33 0.62 12.53
N THR A 60 5.45 -0.50 11.85
CA THR A 60 5.24 -0.62 10.41
C THR A 60 3.89 -1.27 10.13
N PHE A 61 3.27 -0.95 8.99
CA PHE A 61 2.03 -1.62 8.56
C PHE A 61 2.26 -2.43 7.30
N ILE A 62 2.80 -1.80 6.26
CA ILE A 62 3.20 -2.42 5.00
C ILE A 62 4.72 -2.34 4.91
N VAL A 63 5.38 -3.45 4.62
CA VAL A 63 6.83 -3.51 4.45
C VAL A 63 7.22 -4.27 3.19
N ASN A 64 8.28 -3.82 2.54
CA ASN A 64 8.88 -4.46 1.37
C ASN A 64 7.87 -4.71 0.23
N ALA A 65 6.95 -3.77 -0.01
CA ALA A 65 5.98 -3.91 -1.08
C ALA A 65 6.57 -3.44 -2.41
N THR A 66 6.71 -4.35 -3.38
CA THR A 66 7.27 -4.06 -4.71
C THR A 66 6.17 -4.07 -5.76
N GLN A 67 6.31 -3.20 -6.76
CA GLN A 67 5.35 -3.11 -7.86
C GLN A 67 5.42 -4.33 -8.78
N ASN A 68 4.26 -4.90 -9.09
CA ASN A 68 4.04 -5.96 -10.05
C ASN A 68 3.83 -5.39 -11.47
N GLN A 69 3.85 -6.26 -12.48
CA GLN A 69 3.62 -5.87 -13.88
C GLN A 69 2.21 -5.35 -14.15
N ASP A 70 1.23 -5.76 -13.34
CA ASP A 70 -0.16 -5.30 -13.42
C ASP A 70 -0.41 -3.96 -12.70
N GLY A 71 0.64 -3.36 -12.13
CA GLY A 71 0.57 -2.09 -11.41
C GLY A 71 0.16 -2.20 -9.94
N THR A 72 -0.19 -3.38 -9.45
CA THR A 72 -0.37 -3.64 -8.01
C THR A 72 0.97 -3.70 -7.30
N TYR A 73 0.99 -3.65 -5.97
CA TYR A 73 2.19 -3.98 -5.19
C TYR A 73 1.96 -5.25 -4.39
N SER A 74 3.02 -6.01 -4.16
CA SER A 74 3.00 -7.18 -3.29
C SER A 74 4.14 -7.13 -2.30
N GLY A 75 3.87 -7.50 -1.06
CA GLY A 75 4.84 -7.39 0.03
C GLY A 75 4.36 -8.06 1.29
N LEU A 76 4.74 -7.48 2.43
CA LEU A 76 4.43 -8.00 3.74
C LEU A 76 3.61 -6.99 4.56
N GLY A 77 2.65 -7.52 5.30
CA GLY A 77 1.87 -6.80 6.29
C GLY A 77 2.33 -7.19 7.69
N THR A 78 2.60 -6.20 8.54
CA THR A 78 3.02 -6.45 9.91
C THR A 78 1.83 -6.87 10.77
N VAL A 79 1.97 -7.96 11.52
CA VAL A 79 0.95 -8.42 12.47
C VAL A 79 1.45 -8.18 13.88
N TYR A 80 0.63 -7.51 14.69
CA TYR A 80 0.93 -7.17 16.07
C TYR A 80 0.16 -8.05 17.06
N ASN A 81 0.79 -8.33 18.19
CA ASN A 81 0.07 -8.81 19.37
C ASN A 81 -0.72 -7.65 19.99
N SER A 82 -2.04 -7.79 20.09
CA SER A 82 -2.94 -6.76 20.61
C SER A 82 -2.66 -6.34 22.05
N ASN A 83 -2.04 -7.19 22.87
CA ASN A 83 -1.78 -6.90 24.29
C ASN A 83 -0.42 -6.23 24.52
N THR A 84 0.56 -6.46 23.63
CA THR A 84 1.94 -6.02 23.85
C THR A 84 2.45 -5.05 22.78
N ASN A 85 1.68 -4.80 21.71
CA ASN A 85 2.08 -4.02 20.55
C ASN A 85 3.44 -4.46 19.97
N ARG A 86 3.80 -5.73 20.16
CA ARG A 86 4.99 -6.34 19.56
C ARG A 86 4.63 -6.99 18.25
N ILE A 87 5.51 -6.88 17.27
CA ILE A 87 5.41 -7.63 16.01
C ILE A 87 5.50 -9.11 16.35
N VAL A 88 4.49 -9.88 15.95
CA VAL A 88 4.47 -11.34 16.10
C VAL A 88 4.78 -12.05 14.79
N SER A 89 4.50 -11.42 13.65
CA SER A 89 4.75 -12.01 12.34
C SER A 89 4.56 -11.02 11.20
N TYR A 90 4.80 -11.52 9.99
CA TYR A 90 4.44 -10.89 8.74
C TYR A 90 3.52 -11.82 7.96
N ILE A 91 2.53 -11.24 7.29
CA ILE A 91 1.64 -11.95 6.38
C ILE A 91 1.75 -11.33 4.98
N LYS A 92 1.37 -12.09 3.94
CA LYS A 92 1.39 -11.56 2.58
C LYS A 92 0.35 -10.46 2.44
N ILE A 93 0.67 -9.43 1.65
CA ILE A 93 -0.30 -8.41 1.25
C ILE A 93 -0.30 -8.21 -0.26
N SER A 94 -1.40 -7.64 -0.74
CA SER A 94 -1.46 -6.96 -2.04
C SER A 94 -1.93 -5.52 -1.83
N VAL A 95 -1.42 -4.59 -2.64
CA VAL A 95 -1.83 -3.19 -2.65
C VAL A 95 -2.32 -2.83 -4.04
N ALA A 96 -3.58 -2.42 -4.13
CA ALA A 96 -4.20 -1.95 -5.36
C ALA A 96 -4.41 -0.44 -5.29
N LEU A 97 -3.81 0.28 -6.23
CA LEU A 97 -4.02 1.72 -6.39
C LEU A 97 -5.40 1.97 -7.00
N SER A 98 -6.24 2.76 -6.33
CA SER A 98 -7.43 3.36 -6.95
C SER A 98 -7.03 4.56 -7.81
N ASN A 99 -6.11 5.38 -7.28
CA ASN A 99 -5.43 6.47 -7.98
C ASN A 99 -4.15 6.85 -7.20
N SER A 100 -3.42 7.90 -7.61
CA SER A 100 -2.17 8.33 -6.95
C SER A 100 -2.31 8.77 -5.48
N TYR A 101 -3.55 8.96 -5.02
CA TYR A 101 -3.92 9.52 -3.71
C TYR A 101 -4.81 8.57 -2.88
N ALA A 102 -5.13 7.38 -3.40
CA ALA A 102 -5.97 6.40 -2.71
C ALA A 102 -5.56 4.97 -3.11
N PHE A 103 -5.40 4.09 -2.13
CA PHE A 103 -5.14 2.66 -2.36
C PHE A 103 -5.81 1.78 -1.32
N VAL A 104 -5.94 0.50 -1.66
CA VAL A 104 -6.44 -0.54 -0.74
C VAL A 104 -5.31 -1.54 -0.51
N ALA A 105 -5.06 -1.87 0.75
CA ALA A 105 -4.17 -2.96 1.13
C ALA A 105 -4.98 -4.15 1.62
N THR A 106 -4.85 -5.27 0.92
CA THR A 106 -5.49 -6.54 1.29
C THR A 106 -4.46 -7.43 1.97
N TYR A 107 -4.72 -7.74 3.23
CA TYR A 107 -3.93 -8.62 4.08
C TYR A 107 -4.48 -10.04 3.92
N TYR A 108 -3.69 -10.95 3.35
CA TYR A 108 -4.16 -12.30 3.07
C TYR A 108 -4.38 -13.12 4.34
N THR A 109 -5.40 -13.97 4.31
CA THR A 109 -5.60 -15.00 5.32
C THR A 109 -4.36 -15.89 5.42
N SER A 110 -3.95 -16.21 6.64
CA SER A 110 -2.88 -17.17 6.92
C SER A 110 -3.31 -18.11 8.03
N TRP A 111 -2.92 -19.38 7.92
CA TRP A 111 -3.14 -20.38 8.96
C TRP A 111 -1.95 -20.47 9.92
N ASN A 112 -0.78 -19.94 9.51
CA ASN A 112 0.42 -19.91 10.31
C ASN A 112 1.24 -18.64 10.02
N PRO A 113 1.23 -17.64 10.93
CA PRO A 113 0.35 -17.58 12.10
C PRO A 113 -1.11 -17.37 11.70
N PRO A 114 -2.07 -17.76 12.56
CA PRO A 114 -3.49 -17.53 12.30
C PRO A 114 -3.77 -16.03 12.11
N TYR A 115 -4.23 -15.67 10.92
CA TYR A 115 -4.67 -14.33 10.56
C TYR A 115 -5.89 -14.46 9.65
N PRO A 116 -7.06 -13.90 10.01
CA PRO A 116 -8.29 -14.10 9.26
C PRO A 116 -8.28 -13.45 7.87
N GLY A 117 -7.36 -12.50 7.65
CA GLY A 117 -7.38 -11.59 6.52
C GLY A 117 -8.11 -10.31 6.87
N SER A 118 -7.77 -9.22 6.19
CA SER A 118 -8.39 -7.91 6.40
C SER A 118 -8.11 -6.99 5.22
N GLU A 119 -8.90 -5.93 5.10
CA GLU A 119 -8.68 -4.87 4.12
C GLU A 119 -8.60 -3.53 4.84
N PHE A 120 -7.64 -2.71 4.38
CA PHE A 120 -7.42 -1.37 4.88
C PHE A 120 -7.41 -0.39 3.72
N TYR A 121 -8.20 0.68 3.85
CA TYR A 121 -8.33 1.73 2.85
C TYR A 121 -7.46 2.90 3.24
N TYR A 122 -6.57 3.31 2.35
CA TYR A 122 -5.64 4.40 2.57
C TYR A 122 -6.02 5.58 1.67
N SER A 123 -6.06 6.78 2.25
CA SER A 123 -6.22 8.05 1.54
C SER A 123 -5.09 9.02 1.89
N LEU A 124 -4.59 9.75 0.89
CA LEU A 124 -3.54 10.73 1.11
C LEU A 124 -4.08 11.90 1.94
N LEU A 125 -3.44 12.16 3.08
CA LEU A 125 -3.72 13.31 3.93
C LEU A 125 -2.89 14.52 3.51
N SER A 126 -1.59 14.33 3.31
CA SER A 126 -0.68 15.37 2.87
C SER A 126 0.51 14.78 2.13
N CYS A 127 0.89 15.36 1.00
CA CYS A 127 2.11 15.00 0.31
C CYS A 127 3.34 15.62 1.00
N ASN A 128 4.48 14.94 0.92
CA ASN A 128 5.76 15.62 1.19
C ASN A 128 6.04 16.57 0.02
N SER A 129 6.07 17.88 0.27
CA SER A 129 6.45 18.87 -0.75
C SER A 129 7.95 18.87 -1.05
N THR A 130 8.73 18.01 -0.38
CA THR A 130 10.16 17.81 -0.61
C THR A 130 10.40 16.69 -1.60
N SER A 131 10.26 16.98 -2.89
CA SER A 131 11.02 16.27 -3.92
C SER A 131 12.49 16.65 -3.80
N LEU A 132 13.20 16.11 -2.82
CA LEU A 132 14.66 16.12 -2.86
C LEU A 132 15.09 14.86 -3.62
N LEU A 133 15.26 15.07 -4.93
CA LEU A 133 16.26 14.36 -5.72
C LEU A 133 17.54 14.24 -4.89
N ILE A 134 17.91 13.02 -4.55
CA ILE A 134 19.30 12.60 -4.42
C ILE A 134 19.44 11.32 -5.22
#